data_AF-A0AA96L072-F1
#
_entry.id   AF-A0AA96L072-F1
#
_cell.length_a   1.000
_cell.length_b   1.000
_cell.length_c   1.000
_cell.angle_alpha   90.00
_cell.angle_beta   90.00
_cell.angle_gamma   90.00
#
_symmetry.space_group_name_H-M   'P 1'
#
loop_
_entity.id
_entity.type
_entity.pdbx_description
1 polymer ?
#
loop_
_entity_poly.entity_id
_entity_poly.type
_entity_poly.pdbx_seq_one_letter_code
_entity_poly.pdbx_strand_id
1 'polypeptide(L)'
;MTIFYLKQNNITEFEFTVCKDYFETSLDQFIDRLAHIKYLCNYYQIDIDKLTEIVQKVRAFDANICCSYCKIAKQIYEQSYIYQHQVFNFICDDCHKFIYSANQRNMQNCSQDLKDDDCPF
;
A
#
# COMPACT_ATOMS: atom_id res chain seq x y z
N MET A 1 7.06 -7.07 13.71
CA MET A 1 7.01 -6.27 12.47
C MET A 1 7.79 -4.99 12.72
N THR A 2 8.70 -4.63 11.82
CA THR A 2 9.50 -3.39 11.93
C THR A 2 8.94 -2.41 10.92
N ILE A 3 8.39 -1.28 11.38
CA ILE A 3 7.71 -0.30 10.53
C ILE A 3 8.61 0.93 10.34
N PHE A 4 8.80 1.34 9.10
CA PHE A 4 9.38 2.63 8.75
C PHE A 4 8.29 3.62 8.35
N TYR A 5 8.44 4.87 8.78
CA TYR A 5 7.47 5.94 8.51
C TYR A 5 8.09 7.04 7.66
N LEU A 6 7.44 7.35 6.53
CA LEU A 6 7.70 8.54 5.75
C LEU A 6 6.60 9.56 6.03
N LYS A 7 6.97 10.71 6.59
CA LYS A 7 6.05 11.76 7.05
C LYS A 7 5.97 12.90 6.06
N GLN A 8 4.79 13.50 5.89
CA GLN A 8 4.66 14.82 5.27
C GLN A 8 5.20 15.91 6.22
N ASN A 9 5.72 17.02 5.65
CA ASN A 9 6.39 18.08 6.41
C ASN A 9 5.51 18.80 7.43
N ASN A 10 4.19 18.77 7.25
CA ASN A 10 3.21 19.48 8.07
C ASN A 10 2.55 18.61 9.15
N ILE A 11 3.02 17.38 9.37
CA ILE A 11 2.45 16.54 10.43
C ILE A 11 2.89 17.03 11.81
N THR A 12 1.94 17.17 12.73
CA THR A 12 2.24 17.49 14.13
C THR A 12 2.69 16.23 14.90
N GLU A 13 3.32 16.41 16.05
CA GLU A 13 3.72 15.28 16.91
C GLU A 13 2.50 14.48 17.41
N PHE A 14 1.40 15.17 17.72
CA PHE A 14 0.12 14.54 18.05
C PHE A 14 -0.39 13.66 16.91
N GLU A 15 -0.50 14.21 15.70
CA GLU A 15 -0.97 13.46 14.53
C GLU A 15 -0.04 12.27 14.22
N PHE A 16 1.27 12.45 14.38
CA PHE A 16 2.22 11.35 14.21
C PHE A 16 2.01 10.26 15.25
N THR A 17 1.70 10.60 16.50
CA THR A 17 1.41 9.64 17.58
C THR A 17 0.14 8.84 17.28
N VAL A 18 -0.95 9.53 16.90
CA VAL A 18 -2.19 8.88 16.44
C VAL A 18 -1.90 7.91 15.29
N CYS A 19 -1.07 8.33 14.33
CA CYS A 19 -0.68 7.49 13.21
C CYS A 19 0.16 6.27 13.63
N LYS A 20 1.08 6.41 14.58
CA LYS A 20 1.85 5.28 15.10
C LYS A 20 0.92 4.26 15.75
N ASP A 21 0.00 4.70 16.59
CA ASP A 21 -0.95 3.81 17.24
C ASP A 21 -1.89 3.14 16.24
N TYR A 22 -2.27 3.83 15.16
CA TYR A 22 -3.03 3.23 14.07
C TYR A 22 -2.32 2.02 13.44
N PHE A 23 -0.99 2.05 13.32
CA PHE A 23 -0.23 0.97 12.70
C PHE A 23 0.35 -0.05 13.69
N GLU A 24 0.67 0.36 14.92
CA GLU A 24 1.40 -0.43 15.92
C GLU A 24 0.50 -1.06 16.99
N THR A 25 -0.71 -0.55 17.23
CA THR A 25 -1.62 -1.13 18.22
C THR A 25 -1.96 -2.56 17.83
N SER A 26 -1.77 -3.51 18.76
CA SER A 26 -2.06 -4.91 18.49
C SER A 26 -3.54 -5.14 18.23
N LEU A 27 -3.84 -5.75 17.09
CA LEU A 27 -5.19 -6.14 16.70
C LEU A 27 -5.76 -7.29 17.53
N ASP A 28 -4.93 -8.03 18.25
CA ASP A 28 -5.38 -9.15 19.11
C ASP A 28 -6.31 -8.68 20.24
N GLN A 29 -6.32 -7.37 20.52
CA GLN A 29 -7.18 -6.73 21.52
C GLN A 29 -8.57 -6.35 20.97
N PHE A 30 -8.77 -6.46 19.66
CA PHE A 30 -9.99 -6.05 18.98
C PHE A 30 -10.63 -7.22 18.25
N ILE A 31 -11.96 -7.16 18.09
CA ILE A 31 -12.72 -8.18 17.35
C ILE A 31 -12.55 -8.00 15.84
N ASP A 32 -12.46 -6.75 15.39
CA ASP A 32 -12.26 -6.39 14.00
C ASP A 32 -11.59 -5.00 13.87
N ARG A 33 -11.31 -4.61 12.62
CA ARG A 33 -10.72 -3.30 12.29
C ARG A 33 -11.61 -2.12 12.68
N LEU A 34 -12.93 -2.27 12.61
CA LEU A 34 -13.86 -1.19 12.93
C LEU A 34 -13.82 -0.89 14.43
N ALA A 35 -13.69 -1.92 15.28
CA ALA A 35 -13.51 -1.78 16.71
C ALA A 35 -12.19 -1.07 17.04
N HIS A 36 -11.10 -1.39 16.33
CA HIS A 36 -9.83 -0.68 16.47
C HIS A 36 -9.95 0.80 16.07
N ILE A 37 -10.57 1.11 14.93
CA ILE A 37 -10.80 2.50 14.48
C ILE A 37 -11.63 3.27 15.51
N LYS A 38 -12.72 2.68 15.99
CA LYS A 38 -13.58 3.29 17.02
C LYS A 38 -12.81 3.55 18.32
N TYR A 39 -11.97 2.62 18.73
CA TYR A 39 -11.12 2.78 19.90
C TYR A 39 -10.20 4.00 19.74
N LEU A 40 -9.47 4.11 18.62
CA LEU A 40 -8.56 5.24 18.39
C LEU A 40 -9.30 6.58 18.34
N CYS A 41 -10.43 6.64 17.63
CA CYS A 41 -11.29 7.82 17.60
C CYS A 41 -11.71 8.26 19.01
N ASN A 42 -12.18 7.31 19.83
CA ASN A 42 -12.58 7.60 21.21
C ASN A 42 -11.40 7.99 22.11
N TYR A 43 -10.26 7.30 21.99
CA TYR A 43 -9.08 7.54 22.81
C TYR A 43 -8.50 8.94 22.56
N TYR A 44 -8.39 9.31 21.28
CA TYR A 44 -7.84 10.60 20.87
C TYR A 44 -8.87 11.73 20.77
N GLN A 45 -10.15 11.44 21.02
CA GLN A 45 -11.26 12.39 20.90
C GLN A 45 -11.33 13.03 19.50
N ILE A 46 -11.16 12.20 18.46
CA ILE A 46 -11.23 12.58 17.05
C ILE A 46 -12.30 11.78 16.33
N ASP A 47 -12.83 12.32 15.23
CA ASP A 47 -13.70 11.58 14.34
C ASP A 47 -12.91 10.74 13.32
N ILE A 48 -13.64 9.96 12.52
CA ILE A 48 -13.07 9.07 11.51
C ILE A 48 -12.44 9.83 10.34
N ASP A 49 -12.97 11.02 10.00
CA ASP A 49 -12.46 11.85 8.92
C ASP A 49 -11.09 12.41 9.29
N LYS A 50 -10.95 12.88 10.53
CA LYS A 50 -9.69 13.36 11.08
C LYS A 50 -8.67 12.23 11.20
N LEU A 51 -9.08 11.05 11.67
CA LEU A 51 -8.18 9.88 11.68
C LEU A 51 -7.70 9.54 10.27
N THR A 52 -8.59 9.57 9.28
CA THR A 52 -8.24 9.30 7.88
C THR A 52 -7.27 10.34 7.33
N GLU A 53 -7.52 11.63 7.58
CA GLU A 53 -6.62 12.72 7.19
C GLU A 53 -5.21 12.52 7.79
N ILE A 54 -5.14 12.15 9.07
CA ILE A 54 -3.87 11.91 9.77
C ILE A 54 -3.11 10.75 9.13
N VAL A 55 -3.78 9.61 8.91
CA VAL A 55 -3.14 8.41 8.34
C VAL A 55 -2.67 8.67 6.91
N GLN A 56 -3.34 9.53 6.14
CA GLN A 56 -2.90 9.92 4.80
C GLN A 56 -1.65 10.79 4.77
N LYS A 57 -1.31 11.48 5.87
CA LYS A 57 -0.08 12.28 5.99
C LYS A 57 1.17 11.43 6.18
N VAL A 58 1.04 10.13 6.42
CA VAL A 58 2.15 9.22 6.68
C VAL A 58 2.06 8.01 5.77
N ARG A 59 3.20 7.60 5.20
CA ARG A 59 3.32 6.29 4.56
C ARG A 59 4.09 5.37 5.50
N ALA A 60 3.45 4.29 5.93
CA ALA A 60 4.08 3.24 6.71
C ALA A 60 4.59 2.12 5.79
N PHE A 61 5.74 1.54 6.10
CA PHE A 61 6.36 0.48 5.31
C PHE A 61 6.85 -0.67 6.19
N ASP A 62 6.62 -1.92 5.78
CA ASP A 62 7.20 -3.08 6.44
C ASP A 62 8.64 -3.28 5.98
N ALA A 63 9.58 -3.04 6.89
CA ALA A 63 11.02 -3.16 6.65
C ALA A 63 11.46 -4.57 6.22
N ASN A 64 10.66 -5.60 6.54
CA ASN A 64 11.03 -7.00 6.32
C ASN A 64 10.59 -7.52 4.95
N ILE A 65 9.79 -6.74 4.21
CA ILE A 65 9.24 -7.15 2.91
C ILE A 65 9.60 -6.08 1.88
N CYS A 66 10.48 -6.42 0.94
CA CYS A 66 10.90 -5.52 -0.13
C CYS A 66 10.50 -6.04 -1.50
N CYS A 67 10.21 -5.13 -2.43
CA CYS A 67 9.90 -5.46 -3.80
C CYS A 67 11.10 -6.17 -4.47
N SER A 68 10.86 -7.29 -5.16
CA SER A 68 11.92 -8.04 -5.84
C SER A 68 12.64 -7.22 -6.92
N TYR A 69 11.95 -6.26 -7.56
CA TYR A 69 12.48 -5.45 -8.64
C TYR A 69 13.14 -4.15 -8.17
N CYS A 70 12.40 -3.26 -7.52
CA CYS A 70 12.91 -1.93 -7.13
C CYS A 70 13.52 -1.87 -5.72
N LYS A 71 13.44 -2.96 -4.94
CA LYS A 71 13.93 -3.05 -3.56
C LYS A 71 13.30 -2.07 -2.56
N ILE A 72 12.23 -1.35 -2.96
CA ILE A 72 11.43 -0.52 -2.06
C ILE A 72 10.62 -1.42 -1.12
N ALA A 73 10.58 -1.06 0.17
CA ALA A 73 9.80 -1.75 1.20
C ALA A 73 8.29 -1.73 0.88
N LYS A 74 7.55 -2.75 1.35
CA LYS A 74 6.11 -2.87 1.13
C LYS A 74 5.37 -1.79 1.93
N GLN A 75 4.61 -0.95 1.24
CA GLN A 75 3.73 0.01 1.91
C GLN A 75 2.60 -0.72 2.64
N ILE A 76 2.36 -0.30 3.88
CA ILE A 76 1.26 -0.75 4.73
C ILE A 76 0.13 0.26 4.52
N TYR A 77 -0.88 -0.15 3.74
CA TYR A 77 -2.08 0.66 3.54
C TYR A 77 -3.07 0.51 4.69
N GLU A 78 -3.08 -0.67 5.31
CA GLU A 78 -4.00 -1.05 6.37
C GLU A 78 -3.28 -2.02 7.32
N GLN A 79 -3.64 -2.03 8.60
CA GLN A 79 -3.27 -3.16 9.45
C GLN A 79 -3.98 -4.41 8.91
N SER A 80 -3.21 -5.34 8.33
CA SER A 80 -3.73 -6.63 7.89
C SER A 80 -3.98 -7.53 9.10
N TYR A 81 -5.24 -7.95 9.32
CA TYR A 81 -5.65 -8.94 10.33
C TYR A 81 -5.01 -10.32 10.17
N ILE A 82 -4.22 -10.51 9.11
CA ILE A 82 -3.72 -11.80 8.69
C ILE A 82 -2.21 -11.71 8.56
N TYR A 83 -1.53 -12.29 9.54
CA TYR A 83 -0.20 -12.85 9.40
C TYR A 83 -0.11 -13.66 8.11
N GLN A 84 0.74 -13.26 7.17
CA GLN A 84 1.60 -14.19 6.45
C GLN A 84 2.98 -13.54 6.24
N HIS A 85 3.87 -13.86 7.18
CA HIS A 85 5.31 -13.83 6.93
C HIS A 85 5.61 -14.71 5.71
N GLN A 86 6.53 -14.23 4.87
CA GLN A 86 7.04 -14.85 3.64
C GLN A 86 6.18 -14.67 2.37
N VAL A 87 6.00 -13.41 1.96
CA VAL A 87 5.71 -13.14 0.54
C VAL A 87 7.02 -13.26 -0.24
N PHE A 88 7.42 -14.50 -0.56
CA PHE A 88 8.46 -14.71 -1.56
C PHE A 88 7.99 -14.04 -2.86
N ASN A 89 8.83 -13.18 -3.44
CA ASN A 89 8.54 -12.44 -4.66
C ASN A 89 7.47 -11.33 -4.57
N PHE A 90 7.41 -10.58 -3.47
CA PHE A 90 6.61 -9.35 -3.45
C PHE A 90 7.02 -8.41 -4.60
N ILE A 91 6.05 -7.92 -5.36
CA ILE A 91 6.22 -6.89 -6.40
C ILE A 91 5.33 -5.72 -5.99
N CYS A 92 5.88 -4.52 -5.87
CA CYS A 92 5.09 -3.33 -5.54
C CYS A 92 4.18 -2.92 -6.70
N ASP A 93 3.13 -2.17 -6.39
CA ASP A 93 2.12 -1.72 -7.36
C ASP A 93 2.74 -0.98 -8.55
N ASP A 94 3.77 -0.17 -8.33
CA ASP A 94 4.46 0.57 -9.38
C ASP A 94 5.22 -0.36 -10.34
N CYS A 95 5.97 -1.33 -9.81
CA CYS A 95 6.64 -2.32 -10.63
C CYS A 95 5.62 -3.21 -11.36
N HIS A 96 4.52 -3.58 -10.70
CA HIS A 96 3.46 -4.36 -11.31
C HIS A 96 2.83 -3.60 -12.49
N LYS A 97 2.41 -2.35 -12.29
CA LYS A 97 1.85 -1.49 -13.35
C LYS A 97 2.84 -1.30 -14.50
N PHE A 98 4.12 -1.08 -14.20
CA PHE A 98 5.16 -0.91 -15.22
C PHE A 98 5.29 -2.17 -16.10
N ILE A 99 5.44 -3.34 -15.49
CA ILE A 99 5.57 -4.62 -16.21
C ILE A 99 4.33 -4.89 -17.08
N TYR A 100 3.13 -4.73 -16.52
CA TYR A 100 1.90 -4.93 -17.27
C TYR A 100 1.74 -3.94 -18.43
N SER A 101 2.12 -2.67 -18.23
CA SER A 101 2.07 -1.67 -19.30
C SER A 101 3.06 -1.96 -20.43
N ALA A 102 4.25 -2.50 -20.12
CA ALA A 102 5.23 -2.91 -21.12
C ALA A 102 4.71 -4.10 -21.94
N ASN A 103 4.09 -5.08 -21.28
CA ASN A 103 3.51 -6.25 -21.95
C ASN A 103 2.34 -5.89 -22.88
N GLN A 104 1.49 -4.93 -22.49
CA GLN A 104 0.40 -4.46 -23.35
C GLN A 104 0.90 -3.76 -24.63
N ARG A 105 1.97 -2.96 -24.55
CA ARG A 105 2.58 -2.35 -25.74
C ARG A 105 3.14 -3.39 -26.70
N ASN A 106 3.76 -4.45 -26.18
CA ASN A 106 4.27 -5.54 -26.99
C ASN A 106 3.14 -6.33 -27.70
N MET A 107 1.97 -6.48 -27.06
CA MET A 107 0.81 -7.12 -27.70
C MET A 107 0.12 -6.25 -28.77
N GLN A 108 0.12 -4.92 -28.59
CA GLN A 108 -0.40 -4.00 -29.61
C GLN A 108 0.49 -3.97 -30.86
N ASN A 109 1.82 -4.07 -30.69
CA ASN A 109 2.75 -4.12 -31.82
C ASN A 109 2.62 -5.43 -32.63
N CYS A 110 2.42 -6.58 -31.98
CA CYS A 110 2.15 -7.85 -32.70
C CYS A 110 0.81 -7.87 -33.46
N SER A 111 -0.10 -6.93 -33.21
CA SER A 111 -1.40 -6.86 -33.88
C SER A 111 -1.39 -5.98 -35.14
N GLN A 112 -0.28 -5.28 -35.42
CA GLN A 112 -0.14 -4.43 -36.61
C GLN A 112 0.55 -5.14 -37.79
N ASP A 113 1.18 -6.30 -37.57
CA ASP A 113 1.90 -7.06 -38.62
C ASP A 113 1.03 -8.12 -39.34
N LEU A 114 -0.30 -8.05 -39.26
CA LEU A 114 -1.22 -9.02 -39.89
C LEU A 114 -2.25 -8.39 -40.84
N LYS A 115 -1.97 -7.21 -41.40
CA LYS A 115 -2.83 -6.56 -42.40
C LYS A 115 -2.07 -6.12 -43.64
N ASP A 116 -1.25 -6.99 -44.20
CA ASP A 116 -0.72 -6.85 -45.56
C ASP A 116 -0.69 -8.24 -46.21
N ASP A 117 -1.85 -8.74 -46.61
CA ASP A 117 -1.91 -9.74 -47.69
C ASP A 117 -2.88 -9.18 -48.73
N ASP A 118 -2.26 -8.53 -49.71
CA ASP A 118 -2.83 -8.09 -50.97
C ASP A 118 -3.68 -9.20 -51.61
N CYS A 119 -4.96 -8.89 -51.86
CA CYS A 119 -5.82 -9.67 -52.74
C CYS A 119 -5.67 -9.09 -54.16
N PRO A 120 -5.02 -9.80 -55.11
CA PRO A 120 -5.04 -9.38 -56.50
C PRO A 120 -6.33 -9.88 -57.17
N PHE A 121 -6.88 -9.00 -58.02
CA PHE A 121 -8.06 -9.11 -58.87
C PHE A 121 -8.43 -10.51 -59.41
#